data_AF-A0A8T4MS75-F1
#
_entry.id   AF-A0A8T4MS75-F1
#
_cell.length_a   1.000
_cell.length_b   1.000
_cell.length_c   1.000
_cell.angle_alpha   90.00
_cell.angle_beta   90.00
_cell.angle_gamma   90.00
#
_symmetry.space_group_name_H-M   'P 1'
#
loop_
_entity.id
_entity.type
_entity.pdbx_description
1 polymer ?
#
loop_
_entity_poly.entity_id
_entity_poly.type
_entity_poly.pdbx_seq_one_letter_code
_entity_poly.pdbx_strand_id
1 'polypeptide(L)'
;MGHSYEEIRTVAIELLSGHENPNYSLTQYEHFRLNVGGVFARREGREIDPQYPPLDNEDNEFFLEVFWDLFRQGIITLGLNNSNREFPWFRVTSFGKKILDAIVNGKAIKIEGGNFKYR
;
A
#
# COMPACT_ATOMS: atom_id res chain seq x y z
N MET A 1 8.92 -9.20 -16.46
CA MET A 1 10.00 -8.98 -15.47
C MET A 1 9.27 -8.71 -14.17
N GLY A 2 9.64 -9.38 -13.08
CA GLY A 2 9.07 -9.07 -11.77
C GLY A 2 9.50 -7.66 -11.35
N HIS A 3 8.68 -7.05 -10.49
CA HIS A 3 8.97 -5.77 -9.86
C HIS A 3 9.78 -5.98 -8.60
N SER A 4 10.60 -5.00 -8.24
CA SER A 4 11.30 -5.01 -6.96
C SER A 4 10.38 -4.72 -5.79
N TYR A 5 10.78 -5.15 -4.59
CA TYR A 5 10.13 -4.78 -3.33
C TYR A 5 9.87 -3.27 -3.22
N GLU A 6 10.84 -2.42 -3.60
CA GLU A 6 10.70 -0.96 -3.48
C GLU A 6 9.69 -0.37 -4.46
N GLU A 7 9.55 -0.94 -5.65
CA GLU A 7 8.51 -0.54 -6.60
C GLU A 7 7.12 -0.88 -6.07
N ILE A 8 6.95 -2.09 -5.52
CA ILE A 8 5.68 -2.52 -4.92
C ILE A 8 5.35 -1.66 -3.69
N ARG A 9 6.34 -1.39 -2.84
CA ARG A 9 6.18 -0.50 -1.68
C ARG A 9 5.77 0.90 -2.08
N THR A 10 6.38 1.44 -3.14
CA THR A 10 6.07 2.77 -3.67
C THR A 10 4.62 2.82 -4.14
N VAL A 11 4.19 1.88 -4.97
CA VAL A 11 2.80 1.81 -5.47
C VAL A 11 1.81 1.63 -4.32
N ALA A 12 2.12 0.79 -3.33
CA ALA A 12 1.29 0.59 -2.14
C ALA A 12 1.10 1.90 -1.35
N ILE A 13 2.17 2.69 -1.18
CA ILE A 13 2.12 4.00 -0.51
C ILE A 13 1.32 5.01 -1.34
N GLU A 14 1.48 5.04 -2.66
CA GLU A 14 0.75 5.95 -3.55
C GLU A 14 -0.76 5.68 -3.51
N LEU A 15 -1.16 4.40 -3.50
CA LEU A 15 -2.55 3.98 -3.33
C LEU A 15 -3.11 4.42 -1.97
N LEU A 16 -2.41 4.14 -0.87
CA LEU A 16 -2.86 4.51 0.47
C LEU A 16 -2.88 6.03 0.69
N SER A 17 -2.02 6.77 -0.02
CA SER A 17 -1.97 8.24 -0.03
C SER A 17 -3.03 8.88 -0.92
N GLY A 18 -3.74 8.11 -1.75
CA GLY A 18 -4.74 8.62 -2.69
C GLY A 18 -4.15 9.27 -3.95
N HIS A 19 -2.89 9.00 -4.29
CA HIS A 19 -2.26 9.43 -5.54
C HIS A 19 -2.61 8.53 -6.73
N GLU A 20 -3.06 7.32 -6.46
CA GLU A 20 -3.57 6.39 -7.45
C GLU A 20 -5.08 6.23 -7.28
N ASN A 21 -5.79 6.04 -8.39
CA ASN A 21 -7.22 5.76 -8.37
C ASN A 21 -7.43 4.24 -8.26
N PRO A 22 -7.93 3.72 -7.13
CA PRO A 22 -8.16 2.30 -6.98
C PRO A 22 -9.49 1.89 -7.63
N ASN A 23 -9.54 0.69 -8.20
CA ASN A 23 -10.76 0.06 -8.69
C ASN A 23 -11.58 -0.56 -7.55
N TYR A 24 -10.91 -0.94 -6.45
CA TYR A 24 -11.52 -1.56 -5.27
C TYR A 24 -11.18 -0.80 -3.99
N SER A 25 -12.02 -0.89 -2.96
CA SER A 25 -11.73 -0.25 -1.67
C SER A 25 -10.44 -0.80 -1.03
N LEU A 26 -9.58 0.09 -0.56
CA LEU A 26 -8.30 -0.25 0.09
C LEU A 26 -8.48 -0.60 1.59
N THR A 27 -9.45 -1.47 1.88
CA THR A 27 -9.80 -1.87 3.25
C THR A 27 -9.77 -3.38 3.46
N GLN A 28 -9.47 -4.14 2.41
CA GLN A 28 -9.30 -5.59 2.43
C GLN A 28 -8.00 -5.97 1.75
N TYR A 29 -7.25 -6.91 2.32
CA TYR A 29 -5.96 -7.36 1.82
C TYR A 29 -5.99 -7.67 0.30
N GLU A 30 -6.95 -8.47 -0.13
CA GLU A 30 -7.06 -8.90 -1.52
C GLU A 30 -7.36 -7.74 -2.48
N HIS A 31 -8.26 -6.84 -2.10
CA HIS A 31 -8.54 -5.64 -2.90
C HIS A 31 -7.30 -4.75 -3.01
N PHE A 32 -6.51 -4.64 -1.93
CA PHE A 32 -5.28 -3.87 -1.98
C PHE A 32 -4.26 -4.49 -2.94
N ARG A 33 -4.08 -5.81 -2.87
CA ARG A 33 -3.24 -6.57 -3.80
C ARG A 33 -3.63 -6.36 -5.26
N LEU A 34 -4.92 -6.51 -5.56
CA LEU A 34 -5.47 -6.30 -6.91
C LEU A 34 -5.24 -4.86 -7.38
N ASN A 35 -5.41 -3.86 -6.51
CA ASN A 35 -5.13 -2.47 -6.88
C ASN A 35 -3.65 -2.22 -7.19
N VAL A 36 -2.72 -2.83 -6.44
CA VAL A 36 -1.28 -2.73 -6.74
C VAL A 36 -0.98 -3.32 -8.12
N GLY A 37 -1.47 -4.52 -8.42
CA GLY A 37 -1.33 -5.12 -9.75
C GLY A 37 -1.97 -4.26 -10.85
N GLY A 38 -3.13 -3.65 -10.56
CA GLY A 38 -3.83 -2.76 -11.47
C GLY A 38 -3.06 -1.49 -11.80
N VAL A 39 -2.30 -0.93 -10.86
CA VAL A 39 -1.43 0.23 -11.11
C VAL A 39 -0.31 -0.14 -12.07
N PHE A 40 0.40 -1.25 -11.83
CA PHE A 40 1.47 -1.70 -12.73
C PHE A 40 0.96 -2.00 -14.13
N ALA A 41 -0.15 -2.74 -14.24
CA ALA A 41 -0.81 -3.03 -15.50
C ALA A 41 -1.08 -1.75 -16.33
N ARG A 42 -1.62 -0.70 -15.69
CA ARG A 42 -1.87 0.59 -16.34
C ARG A 42 -0.58 1.28 -16.78
N ARG A 43 0.45 1.30 -15.91
CA ARG A 43 1.75 1.94 -16.21
C ARG A 43 2.47 1.27 -17.38
N GLU A 44 2.29 -0.03 -17.55
CA GLU A 44 2.87 -0.82 -18.63
C GLU A 44 2.00 -0.83 -19.90
N GLY A 45 0.83 -0.18 -19.89
CA GLY A 45 -0.09 -0.15 -21.02
C GLY A 45 -0.71 -1.52 -21.35
N ARG A 46 -0.77 -2.44 -20.38
CA ARG A 46 -1.40 -3.75 -20.57
C ARG A 46 -2.92 -3.62 -20.53
N GLU A 47 -3.60 -4.10 -21.56
CA GLU A 47 -5.05 -4.36 -21.50
C GLU A 47 -5.27 -5.60 -20.64
N ILE A 48 -5.39 -5.40 -19.34
CA ILE A 48 -5.73 -6.48 -18.40
C ILE A 48 -7.19 -6.37 -18.01
N ASP A 49 -7.82 -7.53 -17.82
CA ASP A 49 -9.12 -7.60 -17.15
C ASP A 49 -9.04 -6.81 -15.83
N PRO A 50 -9.78 -5.69 -15.70
CA PRO A 50 -9.78 -4.87 -14.49
C PRO A 50 -10.13 -5.68 -13.23
N GLN A 51 -10.76 -6.83 -13.41
CA GLN A 51 -11.25 -7.72 -12.37
C GLN A 51 -10.15 -8.64 -11.80
N TYR A 52 -9.07 -8.87 -12.55
CA TYR A 52 -7.98 -9.77 -12.15
C TYR A 52 -6.61 -9.32 -12.67
N PRO A 53 -6.09 -8.13 -12.29
CA PRO A 53 -4.72 -7.77 -12.64
C PRO A 53 -3.72 -8.67 -11.90
N PRO A 54 -2.98 -9.55 -12.59
CA PRO A 54 -2.08 -10.47 -11.90
C PRO A 54 -0.77 -9.75 -11.59
N LEU A 55 -0.46 -9.67 -10.30
CA LEU A 55 0.94 -9.74 -9.85
C LEU A 55 1.44 -11.15 -10.13
N ASP A 56 2.67 -11.30 -10.62
CA ASP A 56 3.29 -12.61 -10.76
C ASP A 56 3.64 -13.20 -9.38
N ASN A 57 4.15 -14.44 -9.33
CA ASN A 57 4.40 -15.12 -8.06
C ASN A 57 5.41 -14.37 -7.18
N GLU A 58 6.43 -13.76 -7.78
CA GLU A 58 7.47 -13.02 -7.04
C GLU A 58 6.91 -11.69 -6.51
N ASP A 59 6.16 -10.98 -7.35
CA ASP A 59 5.47 -9.75 -6.96
C ASP A 59 4.48 -9.99 -5.80
N ASN A 60 3.82 -11.16 -5.76
CA ASN A 60 2.90 -11.50 -4.68
C ASN A 60 3.63 -11.70 -3.34
N GLU A 61 4.80 -12.33 -3.33
CA GLU A 61 5.61 -12.49 -2.11
C GLU A 61 6.12 -11.12 -1.62
N PHE A 62 6.62 -10.28 -2.52
CA PHE A 62 7.02 -8.92 -2.16
C PHE A 62 5.84 -8.07 -1.68
N PHE A 63 4.66 -8.19 -2.29
CA PHE A 63 3.47 -7.51 -1.80
C PHE A 63 3.08 -7.97 -0.39
N LEU A 64 3.15 -9.27 -0.12
CA LEU A 64 2.90 -9.82 1.21
C LEU A 64 3.87 -9.23 2.24
N GLU A 65 5.17 -9.17 1.92
CA GLU A 65 6.17 -8.52 2.78
C GLU A 65 5.85 -7.04 3.00
N VAL A 66 5.58 -6.28 1.93
CA VAL A 66 5.20 -4.86 2.01
C VAL A 66 3.98 -4.65 2.90
N PHE A 67 2.94 -5.48 2.76
CA PHE A 67 1.74 -5.39 3.60
C PHE A 67 2.07 -5.53 5.08
N TRP A 68 2.85 -6.56 5.44
CA TRP A 68 3.28 -6.78 6.82
C TRP A 68 4.22 -5.69 7.32
N ASP A 69 5.03 -5.11 6.45
CA ASP A 69 5.93 -4.03 6.79
C ASP A 69 5.18 -2.73 7.09
N LEU A 70 4.16 -2.40 6.29
CA LEU A 70 3.26 -1.28 6.57
C LEU A 70 2.52 -1.47 7.90
N PHE A 71 2.15 -2.70 8.23
CA PHE A 71 1.56 -3.04 9.53
C PHE A 71 2.55 -2.86 10.68
N ARG A 72 3.76 -3.42 10.57
CA ARG A 72 4.82 -3.30 11.59
C ARG A 72 5.27 -1.86 11.82
N GLN A 73 5.30 -1.05 10.76
CA GLN A 73 5.57 0.39 10.82
C GLN A 73 4.40 1.20 11.41
N GLY A 74 3.24 0.58 11.63
CA GLY A 74 2.05 1.23 12.18
C GLY A 74 1.33 2.13 11.19
N ILE A 75 1.66 2.08 9.89
CA ILE A 75 0.99 2.85 8.84
C ILE A 75 -0.43 2.31 8.64
N ILE A 76 -0.55 0.98 8.60
CA ILE A 76 -1.84 0.29 8.61
C ILE A 76 -2.01 -0.52 9.88
N THR A 77 -3.25 -0.93 10.16
CA THR A 77 -3.57 -1.89 11.21
C THR A 77 -4.64 -2.86 10.73
N LEU A 78 -4.66 -4.07 11.30
CA LEU A 78 -5.69 -5.05 11.01
C LEU A 78 -7.02 -4.64 11.65
N GLY A 79 -8.11 -4.99 10.98
CA GLY A 79 -9.46 -4.59 11.31
C GLY A 79 -9.81 -3.19 10.80
N LEU A 80 -11.00 -3.08 10.23
CA LEU A 80 -11.57 -1.82 9.77
C LEU A 80 -12.34 -1.09 10.89
N ASN A 81 -13.12 -1.82 11.68
CA ASN A 81 -13.96 -1.29 12.78
C ASN A 81 -14.44 -2.42 13.71
N ASN A 82 -15.33 -2.11 14.67
CA ASN A 82 -15.87 -3.10 15.60
C ASN A 82 -16.76 -4.19 14.97
N SER A 83 -17.25 -3.99 13.76
CA SER A 83 -17.99 -5.01 12.99
C SER A 83 -17.06 -5.85 12.10
N ASN A 84 -15.84 -5.35 11.84
CA ASN A 84 -14.86 -5.92 10.93
C ASN A 84 -13.47 -5.87 11.58
N ARG A 85 -13.30 -6.58 12.70
CA ARG A 85 -12.09 -6.47 13.56
C ARG A 85 -10.89 -7.27 13.06
N GLU A 86 -11.14 -8.23 12.19
CA GLU A 86 -10.19 -9.29 11.85
C GLU A 86 -9.70 -9.17 10.41
N PHE A 87 -8.56 -9.80 10.13
CA PHE A 87 -8.11 -10.05 8.76
C PHE A 87 -9.23 -10.78 7.97
N PRO A 88 -9.51 -10.41 6.70
CA PRO A 88 -8.68 -9.65 5.78
C PRO A 88 -8.85 -8.13 5.84
N TRP A 89 -9.66 -7.61 6.77
CA TRP A 89 -9.90 -6.18 6.87
C TRP A 89 -8.70 -5.45 7.44
N PHE A 90 -8.46 -4.24 6.95
CA PHE A 90 -7.44 -3.34 7.47
C PHE A 90 -7.86 -1.89 7.26
N ARG A 91 -7.13 -0.97 7.90
CA ARG A 91 -7.27 0.46 7.66
C ARG A 91 -5.94 1.18 7.87
N VAL A 92 -5.80 2.35 7.26
CA VAL A 92 -4.74 3.30 7.61
C VAL A 92 -4.98 3.81 9.04
N THR A 93 -3.93 3.85 9.86
CA THR A 93 -4.02 4.37 11.23
C THR A 93 -3.98 5.89 11.26
N SER A 94 -4.37 6.52 12.37
CA SER A 94 -4.19 7.97 12.53
C SER A 94 -2.72 8.39 12.47
N PHE A 95 -1.80 7.51 12.86
CA PHE A 95 -0.36 7.72 12.70
C PHE A 95 0.04 7.59 11.23
N GLY A 96 -0.41 6.54 10.55
CA GLY A 96 -0.17 6.31 9.13
C GLY A 96 -0.64 7.46 8.25
N LYS A 97 -1.81 8.03 8.53
CA LYS A 97 -2.29 9.25 7.82
C LYS A 97 -1.27 10.38 7.88
N LYS A 98 -0.72 10.67 9.07
CA LYS A 98 0.32 11.70 9.24
C LYS A 98 1.57 11.37 8.42
N ILE A 99 2.01 10.11 8.45
CA ILE A 99 3.17 9.63 7.68
C ILE A 99 2.95 9.84 6.17
N LEU A 100 1.82 9.35 5.66
CA LEU A 100 1.47 9.46 4.24
C LEU A 100 1.35 10.91 3.81
N ASP A 101 0.63 11.75 4.57
CA ASP A 101 0.50 13.18 4.29
C ASP A 101 1.87 13.87 4.17
N ALA A 102 2.84 13.48 4.97
CA ALA A 102 4.15 14.12 4.94
C ALA A 102 5.04 13.62 3.79
N ILE A 103 4.95 12.34 3.43
CA ILE A 103 5.56 11.79 2.22
C ILE A 103 5.01 12.54 1.00
N VAL A 104 3.69 12.71 0.93
CA VAL A 104 2.98 13.40 -0.17
C VAL A 104 3.38 14.87 -0.28
N ASN A 105 3.41 15.59 0.85
CA ASN A 105 3.66 17.03 0.86
C ASN A 105 5.17 17.40 0.90
N GLY A 106 6.08 16.42 0.77
CA GLY A 106 7.53 16.64 0.91
C GLY A 106 7.93 17.23 2.27
N LYS A 107 7.08 17.10 3.30
CA LYS A 107 7.34 17.63 4.63
C LYS A 107 8.08 16.57 5.42
N ALA A 108 9.33 16.85 5.80
CA ALA A 108 10.05 15.99 6.71
C ALA A 108 9.30 15.87 8.06
N ILE A 109 8.77 14.69 8.39
CA ILE A 109 8.30 14.42 9.75
C ILE A 109 9.54 14.19 10.60
N LYS A 110 9.87 15.17 11.42
CA LYS A 110 10.81 14.98 12.52
C LYS A 110 10.07 14.18 13.61
N ILE A 111 10.36 12.89 13.71
CA ILE A 111 9.91 12.08 14.85
C ILE A 111 11.00 12.20 15.91
N GLU A 112 10.71 12.85 17.04
CA GLU A 112 11.60 12.85 18.19
C GLU A 112 11.69 11.42 18.73
N GLY A 113 12.86 10.78 18.59
CA GLY A 113 13.14 9.47 19.19
C GLY A 113 13.63 8.35 18.26
N GLY A 114 13.83 8.59 16.97
CA GLY A 114 14.42 7.57 16.09
C GLY A 114 14.49 8.03 14.65
N ASN A 115 15.70 8.10 14.10
CA ASN A 115 16.06 8.80 12.88
C ASN A 115 15.18 8.51 11.66
N PHE A 116 14.79 9.58 10.95
CA PHE A 116 14.46 9.54 9.52
C PHE A 116 15.30 10.61 8.80
N LYS A 117 15.98 10.22 7.72
CA LYS A 117 16.56 11.15 6.74
C LYS A 117 15.92 10.86 5.38
N TYR A 118 15.32 11.89 4.79
CA TYR A 118 15.10 11.96 3.34
C TYR A 118 15.47 13.36 2.86
N ARG A 119 15.92 13.39 1.60
CA ARG A 119 16.63 14.50 0.93
C ARG A 119 15.70 15.63 0.53
#